data_AF-A0A3D4UZD5-F1
#
_entry.id   AF-A0A3D4UZD5-F1
#
_cell.length_a   1.000
_cell.length_b   1.000
_cell.length_c   1.000
_cell.angle_alpha   90.00
_cell.angle_beta   90.00
_cell.angle_gamma   90.00
#
_symmetry.space_group_name_H-M   'P 1'
#
loop_
_entity.id
_entity.type
_entity.pdbx_description
1 polymer ?
#
loop_
_entity_poly.entity_id
_entity_poly.type
_entity_poly.pdbx_seq_one_letter_code
_entity_poly.pdbx_strand_id
1 'polypeptide(L)'
;MLTLANSIARSGNVALFNTAEESLHQIKMTTDRLRLRSSFLVGAETHVPTLLAGCDKIRAANPGKHFFLIVDSLQTLDDGYFNSGRITSATAERALQMLTNYAKEYAINVIVIGQVTKDGKMAGTQKLKHMVDAMMALDVERKDEELRGCRVLTTEKNRFGGCRHPL
;
A
#
# COMPACT_ATOMS: atom_id res chain seq x y z
N MET A 1 4.96 -1.23 7.55
CA MET A 1 5.22 -1.13 6.09
C MET A 1 6.63 -0.67 5.76
N LEU A 2 7.21 0.30 6.47
CA LEU A 2 8.63 0.69 6.27
C LEU A 2 9.63 -0.49 6.35
N THR A 3 9.47 -1.42 7.31
CA THR A 3 10.31 -2.62 7.39
C THR A 3 10.18 -3.52 6.15
N LEU A 4 8.98 -3.61 5.57
CA LEU A 4 8.74 -4.36 4.33
C LEU A 4 9.43 -3.69 3.15
N ALA A 5 9.28 -2.37 3.00
CA ALA A 5 9.98 -1.60 1.96
C ALA A 5 11.51 -1.81 2.03
N ASN A 6 12.06 -1.75 3.25
CA ASN A 6 13.46 -2.01 3.50
C ASN A 6 13.87 -3.45 3.14
N SER A 7 13.06 -4.44 3.51
CA SER A 7 13.34 -5.84 3.17
C SER A 7 13.33 -6.08 1.66
N ILE A 8 12.34 -5.54 0.94
CA ILE A 8 12.24 -5.64 -0.53
C ILE A 8 13.49 -5.07 -1.18
N ALA A 9 13.90 -3.87 -0.76
CA ALA A 9 15.06 -3.20 -1.32
C ALA A 9 16.37 -3.94 -1.03
N ARG A 10 16.51 -4.50 0.18
CA ARG A 10 17.67 -5.34 0.55
C ARG A 10 17.77 -6.63 -0.26
N SER A 11 16.68 -7.11 -0.82
CA SER A 11 16.67 -8.25 -1.75
C SER A 11 17.05 -7.87 -3.19
N GLY A 12 17.55 -6.64 -3.43
CA GLY A 12 18.01 -6.18 -4.74
C GLY A 12 16.92 -5.56 -5.63
N ASN A 13 15.70 -5.44 -5.11
CA ASN A 13 14.57 -4.84 -5.84
C ASN A 13 14.48 -3.33 -5.59
N VAL A 14 13.65 -2.64 -6.38
CA VAL A 14 13.36 -1.22 -6.16
C VAL A 14 12.05 -1.11 -5.41
N ALA A 15 12.08 -0.47 -4.24
CA ALA A 15 10.88 -0.16 -3.47
C ALA A 15 10.71 1.36 -3.35
N LEU A 16 9.53 1.86 -3.74
CA LEU A 16 9.08 3.22 -3.48
C LEU A 16 7.99 3.18 -2.40
N PHE A 17 8.27 3.77 -1.24
CA PHE A 17 7.28 4.00 -0.19
C PHE A 17 6.72 5.42 -0.34
N ASN A 18 5.50 5.53 -0.85
CA ASN A 18 4.81 6.81 -1.00
C ASN A 18 3.93 7.07 0.22
N THR A 19 4.39 7.96 1.10
CA THR A 19 3.67 8.45 2.27
C THR A 19 2.80 9.64 1.89
N ALA A 20 1.52 9.41 1.68
CA ALA A 20 0.57 10.48 1.37
C ALA A 20 -0.05 11.11 2.64
N GLU A 21 0.23 10.56 3.83
CA GLU A 21 -0.28 11.07 5.11
C GLU A 21 0.83 11.67 6.00
N GLU A 22 2.00 11.03 6.10
CA GLU A 22 3.10 11.49 6.94
C GLU A 22 4.13 12.32 6.16
N SER A 23 4.75 13.30 6.82
CA SER A 23 5.84 14.06 6.23
C SER A 23 7.10 13.21 6.05
N LEU A 24 7.93 13.55 5.07
CA LEU A 24 9.24 12.90 4.86
C LEU A 24 10.14 12.97 6.10
N HIS A 25 10.00 14.03 6.90
CA HIS A 25 10.72 14.17 8.17
C HIS A 25 10.27 13.13 9.20
N GLN A 26 8.97 12.89 9.34
CA GLN A 26 8.41 11.86 10.22
C GLN A 26 8.83 10.45 9.79
N ILE A 27 8.83 10.19 8.48
CA ILE A 27 9.35 8.92 7.95
C ILE A 27 10.82 8.75 8.32
N LYS A 28 11.65 9.79 8.11
CA LYS A 28 13.08 9.74 8.45
C LYS A 28 13.32 9.43 9.93
N MET A 29 12.63 10.13 10.84
CA MET A 29 12.72 9.85 12.27
C MET A 29 12.33 8.41 12.61
N THR A 30 11.29 7.88 11.94
CA THR A 30 10.85 6.50 12.12
C THR A 30 11.88 5.51 11.59
N THR A 31 12.46 5.75 10.41
CA THR A 31 13.51 4.87 9.86
C THR A 31 14.76 4.88 10.74
N ASP A 32 15.13 6.02 11.31
CA ASP A 32 16.27 6.15 12.23
C ASP A 32 16.03 5.39 13.53
N ARG A 33 14.84 5.58 14.14
CA ARG A 33 14.42 4.86 15.35
C ARG A 33 14.40 3.34 15.14
N LEU A 34 13.95 2.89 13.96
CA LEU A 34 13.93 1.47 13.59
C LEU A 34 15.27 0.96 13.06
N ARG A 35 16.30 1.81 12.98
CA ARG A 35 17.64 1.49 12.45
C ARG A 35 17.58 0.89 11.04
N LEU A 36 16.65 1.34 10.22
CA LEU A 36 16.52 0.92 8.83
C LEU A 36 17.60 1.61 8.01
N ARG A 37 18.71 0.92 7.74
CA ARG A 37 19.75 1.43 6.83
C ARG A 37 19.18 1.43 5.40
N SER A 38 18.90 2.63 4.89
CA SER A 38 18.03 2.90 3.74
C SER A 38 18.51 2.30 2.42
N SER A 39 17.67 1.46 1.80
CA SER A 39 17.82 1.00 0.41
C SER A 39 16.59 1.30 -0.46
N PHE A 40 15.51 1.82 0.12
CA PHE A 40 14.25 2.12 -0.56
C PHE A 40 14.05 3.63 -0.73
N LEU A 41 13.24 4.01 -1.72
CA LEU A 41 12.89 5.38 -2.05
C LEU A 41 11.65 5.82 -1.26
N VAL A 42 11.54 7.11 -0.97
CA VAL A 42 10.38 7.68 -0.28
C VAL A 42 9.82 8.83 -1.11
N GLY A 43 8.51 8.83 -1.31
CA GLY A 43 7.74 9.90 -1.95
C GLY A 43 6.57 10.35 -1.08
N ALA A 44 5.95 11.47 -1.42
CA ALA A 44 4.77 11.98 -0.73
C ALA A 44 3.73 12.56 -1.70
N GLU A 45 3.61 11.96 -2.87
CA GLU A 45 2.70 12.44 -3.92
C GLU A 45 1.29 11.89 -3.68
N THR A 46 0.29 12.78 -3.72
CA THR A 46 -1.12 12.43 -3.52
C THR A 46 -1.87 12.31 -4.84
N HIS A 47 -1.42 13.01 -5.89
CA HIS A 47 -2.04 12.98 -7.20
C HIS A 47 -1.55 11.77 -8.01
N VAL A 48 -2.43 10.81 -8.25
CA VAL A 48 -2.07 9.51 -8.85
C VAL A 48 -1.38 9.65 -10.21
N PRO A 49 -1.85 10.47 -11.18
CA PRO A 49 -1.11 10.71 -12.42
C PRO A 49 0.34 11.14 -12.21
N THR A 50 0.61 12.08 -11.30
CA THR A 50 1.96 12.55 -10.99
C THR A 50 2.79 11.46 -10.33
N LEU A 51 2.20 10.70 -9.41
CA LEU A 51 2.87 9.58 -8.75
C LEU A 51 3.31 8.53 -9.77
N LEU A 52 2.44 8.16 -10.71
CA LEU A 52 2.74 7.17 -11.74
C LEU A 52 3.83 7.66 -12.71
N ALA A 53 3.78 8.93 -13.11
CA ALA A 53 4.86 9.53 -13.91
C ALA A 53 6.22 9.54 -13.18
N GLY A 54 6.20 9.73 -11.86
CA GLY A 54 7.39 9.56 -11.01
C GLY A 54 7.89 8.12 -10.97
N CYS A 55 6.96 7.16 -10.87
CA CYS A 55 7.28 5.73 -10.91
C CYS A 55 7.95 5.36 -12.25
N ASP A 56 7.48 5.89 -13.38
CA ASP A 56 8.07 5.62 -14.70
C ASP A 56 9.54 6.06 -14.76
N LYS A 57 9.87 7.24 -14.25
CA LYS A 57 11.25 7.74 -14.17
C LYS A 57 12.13 6.81 -13.33
N ILE A 58 11.63 6.36 -12.18
CA ILE A 58 12.38 5.47 -11.28
C ILE A 58 12.62 4.11 -11.93
N ARG A 59 11.60 3.54 -12.58
CA ARG A 59 11.75 2.26 -13.29
C ARG A 59 12.72 2.36 -14.46
N ALA A 60 12.65 3.43 -15.25
CA ALA A 60 13.57 3.66 -16.36
C ALA A 60 15.03 3.74 -15.90
N ALA A 61 15.28 4.32 -14.72
CA ALA A 61 16.61 4.36 -14.10
C ALA A 61 17.07 3.01 -13.51
N ASN A 62 16.21 2.01 -13.42
CA ASN A 62 16.49 0.72 -12.80
C ASN A 62 16.04 -0.47 -13.68
N PRO A 63 16.58 -0.60 -14.90
CA PRO A 63 16.19 -1.67 -15.81
C PRO A 63 16.50 -3.05 -15.21
N GLY A 64 15.63 -4.03 -15.48
CA GLY A 64 15.79 -5.43 -15.04
C GLY A 64 15.52 -5.69 -13.55
N LYS A 65 15.21 -4.67 -12.75
CA LYS A 65 14.82 -4.86 -11.34
C LYS A 65 13.30 -4.90 -11.19
N HIS A 66 12.80 -5.74 -10.27
CA HIS A 66 11.39 -5.69 -9.91
C HIS A 66 11.09 -4.41 -9.12
N PHE A 67 10.02 -3.74 -9.50
CA PHE A 67 9.57 -2.50 -8.87
C PHE A 67 8.37 -2.76 -7.95
N PHE A 68 8.42 -2.17 -6.77
CA PHE A 68 7.40 -2.25 -5.74
C PHE A 68 6.97 -0.83 -5.36
N LEU A 69 5.69 -0.52 -5.59
CA LEU A 69 5.06 0.70 -5.10
C LEU A 69 4.27 0.37 -3.83
N ILE A 70 4.59 1.04 -2.73
CA ILE A 70 3.86 0.94 -1.46
C ILE A 70 3.20 2.29 -1.21
N VAL A 71 1.87 2.33 -1.07
CA VAL A 71 1.10 3.56 -0.84
C VAL A 71 0.52 3.54 0.57
N ASP A 72 0.87 4.56 1.37
CA ASP A 72 0.36 4.81 2.72
C ASP A 72 -0.28 6.21 2.78
N SER A 73 -1.59 6.38 2.52
CA SER A 73 -2.63 5.36 2.37
C SER A 73 -3.52 5.59 1.12
N LEU A 74 -4.44 4.67 0.80
CA LEU A 74 -5.33 4.79 -0.35
C LEU A 74 -6.23 6.03 -0.26
N GLN A 75 -6.72 6.31 0.94
CA GLN A 75 -7.70 7.36 1.20
C GLN A 75 -7.15 8.76 0.97
N THR A 76 -5.83 8.92 0.96
CA THR A 76 -5.15 10.20 0.72
C THR A 76 -4.88 10.45 -0.77
N LEU A 77 -5.12 9.48 -1.64
CA LEU A 77 -4.89 9.64 -3.07
C LEU A 77 -6.03 10.39 -3.76
N ASP A 78 -5.65 11.21 -4.74
CA ASP A 78 -6.54 11.91 -5.65
C ASP A 78 -6.30 11.48 -7.10
N ASP A 79 -7.38 11.27 -7.83
CA ASP A 79 -7.36 10.84 -9.23
C ASP A 79 -7.52 12.00 -10.23
N GLY A 80 -7.66 13.24 -9.74
CA GLY A 80 -7.85 14.43 -10.58
C GLY A 80 -9.26 14.58 -11.17
N TYR A 81 -10.18 13.66 -10.87
CA TYR A 81 -11.53 13.71 -11.44
C TYR A 81 -12.34 14.91 -10.93
N PHE A 82 -12.13 15.30 -9.66
CA PHE A 82 -12.75 16.48 -9.08
C PHE A 82 -11.74 17.62 -8.94
N ASN A 83 -11.86 18.65 -9.79
CA ASN A 83 -11.01 19.86 -9.73
C ASN A 83 -11.14 20.64 -8.40
N SER A 84 -12.11 20.32 -7.55
CA SER A 84 -12.30 20.94 -6.23
C SER A 84 -11.49 20.29 -5.11
N GLY A 85 -10.69 19.26 -5.39
CA GLY A 85 -9.95 18.51 -4.36
C GLY A 85 -10.86 17.66 -3.46
N ARG A 86 -12.09 17.37 -3.91
CA ARG A 86 -13.06 16.59 -3.15
C ARG A 86 -12.69 15.10 -3.18
N ILE A 87 -12.18 14.60 -2.07
CA ILE A 87 -11.93 13.17 -1.87
C ILE A 87 -13.20 12.47 -1.37
N THR A 88 -13.64 11.44 -2.09
CA THR A 88 -14.79 10.61 -1.75
C THR A 88 -14.40 9.13 -1.75
N SER A 89 -15.27 8.24 -1.25
CA SER A 89 -15.05 6.79 -1.40
C SER A 89 -14.87 6.37 -2.86
N ALA A 90 -15.55 7.05 -3.79
CA ALA A 90 -15.37 6.82 -5.23
C ALA A 90 -14.00 7.29 -5.74
N THR A 91 -13.37 8.29 -5.11
CA THR A 91 -11.99 8.71 -5.41
C THR A 91 -11.01 7.59 -5.09
N ALA A 92 -11.14 6.95 -3.93
CA ALA A 92 -10.33 5.79 -3.55
C ALA A 92 -10.52 4.60 -4.52
N GLU A 93 -11.75 4.33 -4.97
CA GLU A 93 -12.03 3.31 -5.99
C GLU A 93 -11.31 3.63 -7.31
N ARG A 94 -11.43 4.86 -7.82
CA ARG A 94 -10.78 5.26 -9.09
C ARG A 94 -9.26 5.28 -8.99
N ALA A 95 -8.71 5.79 -7.89
CA ALA A 95 -7.28 5.74 -7.60
C ALA A 95 -6.75 4.29 -7.60
N LEU A 96 -7.43 3.37 -6.88
CA LEU A 96 -7.05 1.96 -6.88
C LEU A 96 -7.14 1.34 -8.28
N GLN A 97 -8.13 1.72 -9.10
CA GLN A 97 -8.24 1.25 -10.47
C GLN A 97 -7.04 1.68 -11.32
N MET A 98 -6.61 2.94 -11.20
CA MET A 98 -5.43 3.45 -11.90
C MET A 98 -4.16 2.71 -11.48
N LEU A 99 -3.97 2.53 -10.16
CA LEU A 99 -2.84 1.76 -9.63
C LEU A 99 -2.85 0.30 -10.12
N THR A 100 -4.02 -0.33 -10.16
CA THR A 100 -4.18 -1.72 -10.64
C THR A 100 -3.88 -1.83 -12.13
N ASN A 101 -4.33 -0.86 -12.93
CA ASN A 101 -4.04 -0.83 -14.37
C ASN A 101 -2.53 -0.65 -14.61
N TYR A 102 -1.92 0.28 -13.89
CA TYR A 102 -0.46 0.51 -13.95
C TYR A 102 0.33 -0.74 -13.53
N ALA A 103 -0.11 -1.44 -12.48
CA ALA A 103 0.51 -2.70 -12.05
C ALA A 103 0.51 -3.76 -13.16
N LYS A 104 -0.61 -3.90 -13.86
CA LYS A 104 -0.78 -4.86 -14.97
C LYS A 104 0.01 -4.47 -16.20
N GLU A 105 -0.04 -3.19 -16.58
CA GLU A 105 0.63 -2.66 -17.77
C GLU A 105 2.14 -2.84 -17.70
N TYR A 106 2.72 -2.62 -16.51
CA TYR A 106 4.16 -2.60 -16.32
C TYR A 106 4.72 -3.77 -15.50
N ALA A 107 3.86 -4.75 -15.19
CA ALA A 107 4.21 -5.93 -14.39
C ALA A 107 4.94 -5.58 -13.08
N ILE A 108 4.43 -4.56 -12.36
CA ILE A 108 4.98 -4.14 -11.07
C ILE A 108 4.12 -4.64 -9.91
N ASN A 109 4.71 -4.64 -8.72
CA ASN A 109 3.98 -4.95 -7.49
C ASN A 109 3.45 -3.65 -6.88
N VAL A 110 2.16 -3.63 -6.53
CA VAL A 110 1.55 -2.49 -5.83
C VAL A 110 0.94 -2.99 -4.53
N ILE A 111 1.33 -2.37 -3.43
CA ILE A 111 0.79 -2.62 -2.10
C ILE A 111 0.16 -1.34 -1.60
N VAL A 112 -1.11 -1.40 -1.23
CA VAL A 112 -1.87 -0.23 -0.80
C VAL A 112 -2.38 -0.46 0.61
N ILE A 113 -2.15 0.52 1.48
CA ILE A 113 -2.67 0.53 2.85
C ILE A 113 -4.02 1.23 2.82
N GLY A 114 -5.05 0.55 3.26
CA GLY A 114 -6.39 1.12 3.40
C GLY A 114 -6.77 1.21 4.87
N GLN A 115 -7.27 2.37 5.28
CA GLN A 115 -7.87 2.55 6.60
C GLN A 115 -9.17 1.72 6.75
N VAL A 116 -9.36 1.16 7.94
CA VAL A 116 -10.57 0.43 8.35
C VAL A 116 -11.44 1.38 9.18
N THR A 117 -12.76 1.35 9.01
CA THR A 117 -13.66 2.17 9.84
C THR A 117 -13.66 1.69 11.28
N LYS A 118 -14.22 2.51 12.18
CA LYS A 118 -14.39 2.18 13.61
C LYS A 118 -15.15 0.86 13.85
N ASP A 119 -15.98 0.43 12.89
CA ASP A 119 -16.74 -0.82 12.94
C ASP A 119 -15.97 -2.03 12.40
N GLY A 120 -14.67 -1.89 12.15
CA GLY A 120 -13.82 -2.98 11.64
C GLY A 120 -14.08 -3.32 10.16
N LYS A 121 -14.83 -2.49 9.43
CA LYS A 121 -15.08 -2.66 8.00
C LYS A 121 -14.26 -1.66 7.22
N MET A 122 -13.48 -2.08 6.23
CA MET A 122 -12.95 -1.13 5.25
C MET A 122 -14.14 -0.46 4.52
N ALA A 123 -14.23 0.88 4.55
CA ALA A 123 -15.26 1.58 3.79
C ALA A 123 -15.10 1.24 2.30
N GLY A 124 -16.17 0.79 1.63
CA GLY A 124 -16.09 0.31 0.24
C GLY A 124 -15.51 -1.11 0.05
N THR A 125 -15.34 -1.89 1.15
CA THR A 125 -14.76 -3.24 1.22
C THR A 125 -14.99 -4.11 -0.01
N GLN A 126 -16.24 -4.31 -0.43
CA GLN A 126 -16.52 -5.34 -1.45
C GLN A 126 -15.95 -4.96 -2.80
N LYS A 127 -16.15 -3.73 -3.28
CA LYS A 127 -15.62 -3.32 -4.58
C LYS A 127 -14.09 -3.36 -4.59
N LEU A 128 -13.45 -2.77 -3.58
CA LEU A 128 -11.99 -2.78 -3.44
C LEU A 128 -11.46 -4.22 -3.38
N LYS A 129 -12.13 -5.09 -2.61
CA LYS A 129 -11.80 -6.52 -2.52
C LYS A 129 -11.85 -7.20 -3.89
N HIS A 130 -12.77 -6.86 -4.79
CA HIS A 130 -12.81 -7.46 -6.12
C HIS A 130 -11.69 -6.98 -7.04
N MET A 131 -11.21 -5.75 -6.85
CA MET A 131 -10.18 -5.12 -7.68
C MET A 131 -8.76 -5.67 -7.41
N VAL A 132 -8.48 -6.08 -6.17
CA VAL A 132 -7.15 -6.55 -5.75
C VAL A 132 -6.97 -8.06 -5.91
N ASP A 133 -5.73 -8.52 -6.09
CA ASP A 133 -5.42 -9.95 -6.12
C ASP A 133 -5.42 -10.58 -4.72
N ALA A 134 -4.95 -9.83 -3.71
CA ALA A 134 -4.93 -10.25 -2.33
C ALA A 134 -5.41 -9.12 -1.41
N MET A 135 -6.06 -9.50 -0.31
CA MET A 135 -6.51 -8.58 0.74
C MET A 135 -6.17 -9.19 2.09
N MET A 136 -5.51 -8.41 2.94
CA MET A 136 -5.11 -8.82 4.28
C MET A 136 -5.53 -7.76 5.30
N ALA A 137 -5.94 -8.21 6.48
CA ALA A 137 -6.28 -7.38 7.62
C ALA A 137 -5.23 -7.58 8.72
N LEU A 138 -4.77 -6.48 9.33
CA LEU A 138 -3.84 -6.51 10.46
C LEU A 138 -4.58 -6.00 11.69
N ASP A 139 -4.85 -6.89 12.64
CA ASP A 139 -5.55 -6.58 13.88
C ASP A 139 -4.72 -7.00 15.11
N VAL A 140 -5.15 -6.54 16.29
CA VAL A 140 -4.63 -7.06 17.55
C VAL A 140 -5.56 -8.17 18.02
N GLU A 141 -5.01 -9.35 18.28
CA GLU A 141 -5.78 -10.49 18.77
C GLU A 141 -6.34 -10.22 20.18
N ARG A 142 -7.62 -10.55 20.36
CA ARG A 142 -8.38 -10.28 21.59
C ARG A 142 -9.17 -11.49 22.09
N LYS A 143 -9.43 -12.47 21.22
CA LYS A 143 -10.31 -13.61 21.46
C LYS A 143 -9.50 -14.84 21.89
N ASP A 144 -8.39 -15.10 21.21
CA ASP A 144 -7.47 -16.15 21.60
C ASP A 144 -6.64 -15.65 22.81
N GLU A 145 -6.76 -16.34 23.95
CA GLU A 145 -6.08 -15.93 25.19
C GLU A 145 -4.57 -16.09 25.11
N GLU A 146 -4.06 -17.08 24.37
CA GLU A 146 -2.63 -17.33 24.22
C GLU A 146 -1.97 -16.28 23.33
N LEU A 147 -2.69 -15.84 22.30
CA LEU A 147 -2.22 -14.84 21.34
C LEU A 147 -2.65 -13.41 21.71
N ARG A 148 -3.31 -13.22 22.86
CA ARG A 148 -3.90 -11.94 23.23
C ARG A 148 -2.86 -10.82 23.27
N GLY A 149 -3.09 -9.76 22.50
CA GLY A 149 -2.18 -8.63 22.36
C GLY A 149 -1.17 -8.76 21.23
N CYS A 150 -1.04 -9.92 20.58
CA CYS A 150 -0.25 -10.07 19.37
C CYS A 150 -0.90 -9.38 18.17
N ARG A 151 -0.08 -8.93 17.22
CA ARG A 151 -0.56 -8.47 15.91
C ARG A 151 -0.77 -9.68 15.01
N VAL A 152 -1.98 -9.85 14.49
CA VAL A 152 -2.36 -10.95 13.61
C VAL A 152 -2.68 -10.41 12.22
N LEU A 153 -1.98 -10.94 11.21
CA LEU A 153 -2.22 -10.63 9.81
C LEU A 153 -3.09 -11.74 9.20
N THR A 154 -4.35 -11.45 8.92
CA THR A 154 -5.32 -12.40 8.38
C THR A 154 -5.52 -12.16 6.89
N THR A 155 -5.47 -13.21 6.07
CA THR A 155 -5.80 -13.14 4.63
C THR A 155 -7.30 -13.28 4.40
N GLU A 156 -7.94 -12.24 3.85
CA GLU A 156 -9.36 -12.20 3.51
C GLU A 156 -9.67 -12.54 2.05
N LYS A 157 -8.68 -12.36 1.17
CA LYS A 157 -8.71 -12.74 -0.23
C LYS A 157 -7.31 -13.13 -0.66
N ASN A 158 -7.22 -14.20 -1.44
CA ASN A 158 -6.04 -14.54 -2.21
C ASN A 158 -6.50 -15.17 -3.53
N ARG A 159 -6.26 -14.50 -4.66
CA ARG A 159 -6.63 -15.03 -5.98
C ARG A 159 -5.81 -16.27 -6.36
N PHE A 160 -4.62 -16.44 -5.80
CA PHE A 160 -3.64 -17.44 -6.22
C PHE A 160 -3.36 -18.50 -5.14
N GLY A 161 -4.19 -18.59 -4.10
CA GLY A 161 -4.01 -19.56 -3.01
C GLY A 161 -5.18 -19.58 -2.05
N GLY A 162 -5.13 -20.48 -1.08
CA GLY A 162 -6.17 -20.58 -0.05
C GLY A 162 -6.30 -19.29 0.76
N CYS A 163 -7.53 -18.90 1.06
CA CYS A 163 -7.85 -17.91 2.09
C CYS A 163 -8.78 -18.57 3.10
N ARG A 164 -8.51 -18.39 4.39
CA ARG A 164 -9.36 -18.78 5.54
C ARG A 164 -10.02 -20.17 5.40
N HIS A 165 -9.41 -21.21 5.97
CA HIS A 165 -10.20 -22.37 6.38
C HIS A 165 -11.20 -21.89 7.45
N PRO A 166 -12.51 -22.19 7.33
CA PRO A 166 -13.39 -22.06 8.47
C PRO A 166 -12.93 -23.07 9.52
N LEU A 167 -12.50 -22.57 10.69
CA LEU A 167 -12.54 -23.35 11.93
C LEU A 167 -14.00 -23.42 12.39
#